data_AF-A0A849U5V0-F1
#
_entry.id   AF-A0A849U5V0-F1
#
_cell.length_a   1.000
_cell.length_b   1.000
_cell.length_c   1.000
_cell.angle_alpha   90.00
_cell.angle_beta   90.00
_cell.angle_gamma   90.00
#
_symmetry.space_group_name_H-M   'P 1'
#
loop_
_entity.id
_entity.type
_entity.pdbx_description
1 polymer ?
#
loop_
_entity_poly.entity_id
_entity_poly.type
_entity_poly.pdbx_seq_one_letter_code
_entity_poly.pdbx_strand_id
1 'polypeptide(L)'
;MNSKNKILFAGDPHGNFQPLINAVQKYQPEAVVLLGDYDLAAPLEEYLKDILGVTDVWWIAGNHDFETPVKHTSLFNSKLAHKSLHLKVVDIAGVRIAGLGGIFLGRVWYPPQPPKWTDKQHFLQTQFAGRTDVELSLKYKSAIWLDEFEALKSLKADILVTHEAPGSHRHGFRVLGDLAAAMGAKHIFHGHLHENYSRMIKNNIRVFGVADRAVANLQGRTLANESQNVTPEIRDDQPLLLSIK
;
A
#
# COMPACT_ATOMS: atom_id res chain seq x y z
N MET A 1 1.70 25.07 -5.66
CA MET A 1 2.09 23.66 -5.44
C MET A 1 1.73 22.84 -6.67
N ASN A 2 2.58 21.90 -7.10
CA ASN A 2 2.29 21.01 -8.22
C ASN A 2 1.17 20.04 -7.81
N SER A 3 -0.06 20.24 -8.31
CA SER A 3 -1.23 19.44 -7.94
C SER A 3 -1.06 17.94 -8.15
N LYS A 4 -0.13 17.53 -9.03
CA LYS A 4 0.18 16.13 -9.33
C LYS A 4 0.86 15.41 -8.17
N ASN A 5 1.63 16.12 -7.36
CA ASN A 5 2.36 15.59 -6.21
C ASN A 5 1.66 15.91 -4.89
N LYS A 6 0.38 16.30 -4.94
CA LYS A 6 -0.41 16.62 -3.74
C LYS A 6 -0.56 15.42 -2.81
N ILE A 7 -0.72 14.23 -3.39
CA ILE A 7 -0.76 12.95 -2.68
C ILE A 7 0.26 12.01 -3.32
N LEU A 8 1.04 11.31 -2.49
CA LEU A 8 1.94 10.25 -2.94
C LEU A 8 1.45 8.88 -2.45
N PHE A 9 1.79 7.84 -3.20
CA PHE A 9 1.48 6.45 -2.89
C PHE A 9 2.78 5.67 -2.81
N ALA A 10 3.00 4.92 -1.74
CA ALA A 10 4.25 4.16 -1.54
C ALA A 10 3.96 2.66 -1.46
N GLY A 11 4.65 1.91 -2.32
CA GLY A 11 4.56 0.46 -2.40
C GLY A 11 5.58 -0.21 -1.48
N ASP A 12 5.13 -1.27 -0.81
CA ASP A 12 5.90 -2.32 -0.14
C ASP A 12 7.27 -1.86 0.40
N PRO A 13 7.33 -1.09 1.51
CA PRO A 13 8.60 -0.57 2.02
C PRO A 13 9.58 -1.66 2.50
N HIS A 14 9.10 -2.80 2.98
CA HIS A 14 9.92 -3.91 3.48
C HIS A 14 11.07 -3.45 4.40
N GLY A 15 10.74 -2.62 5.39
CA GLY A 15 11.67 -2.04 6.36
C GLY A 15 12.47 -0.83 5.87
N ASN A 16 12.47 -0.50 4.58
CA ASN A 16 13.20 0.64 4.02
C ASN A 16 12.26 1.78 3.59
N PHE A 17 12.06 2.73 4.49
CA PHE A 17 11.22 3.90 4.26
C PHE A 17 11.97 5.10 3.66
N GLN A 18 13.29 5.00 3.44
CA GLN A 18 14.10 6.13 2.97
C GLN A 18 13.61 6.71 1.62
N PRO A 19 13.20 5.90 0.63
CA PRO A 19 12.60 6.42 -0.60
C PRO A 19 11.38 7.30 -0.39
N LEU A 20 10.47 6.89 0.50
CA LEU A 20 9.32 7.69 0.88
C LEU A 20 9.74 8.99 1.57
N ILE A 21 10.64 8.91 2.55
CA ILE A 21 11.13 10.08 3.29
C ILE A 21 11.75 11.10 2.32
N ASN A 22 12.62 10.65 1.42
CA ASN A 22 13.24 11.49 0.40
C ASN A 22 12.19 12.15 -0.51
N ALA A 23 11.17 11.39 -0.94
CA ALA A 23 10.10 11.92 -1.77
C ALA A 23 9.27 12.98 -1.04
N VAL A 24 8.92 12.75 0.23
CA VAL A 24 8.19 13.74 1.04
C VAL A 24 8.99 15.01 1.24
N GLN A 25 10.28 14.90 1.58
CA GLN A 25 11.15 16.06 1.76
C GLN A 25 11.30 16.88 0.47
N LYS A 26 11.45 16.20 -0.68
CA LYS A 26 11.61 16.83 -2.00
C LYS A 26 10.33 17.48 -2.51
N TYR A 27 9.19 16.80 -2.37
CA TYR A 27 7.94 17.20 -3.03
C TYR A 27 6.90 17.83 -2.10
N GLN A 28 7.09 17.72 -0.78
CA GLN A 28 6.23 18.30 0.25
C GLN A 28 4.73 18.05 -0.03
N PRO A 29 4.31 16.78 -0.21
CA PRO A 29 2.91 16.45 -0.47
C PRO A 29 2.05 16.76 0.76
N GLU A 30 0.76 17.05 0.55
CA GLU A 30 -0.19 17.20 1.66
C GLU A 30 -0.41 15.87 2.38
N ALA A 31 -0.39 14.75 1.64
CA ALA A 31 -0.54 13.42 2.22
C ALA A 31 0.25 12.34 1.48
N VAL A 32 0.49 11.24 2.18
CA VAL A 32 1.00 9.99 1.63
C VAL A 32 0.10 8.82 2.01
N VAL A 33 -0.02 7.84 1.11
CA VAL A 33 -0.76 6.60 1.32
C VAL A 33 0.19 5.41 1.14
N LEU A 34 0.40 4.67 2.22
CA LEU A 34 1.19 3.44 2.24
C LEU A 34 0.34 2.24 1.82
N LEU A 35 0.87 1.36 0.95
CA LEU A 35 0.12 0.28 0.30
C LEU A 35 0.34 -1.12 0.89
N GLY A 36 0.87 -1.20 2.11
CA GLY A 36 1.13 -2.46 2.83
C GLY A 36 2.58 -2.90 2.82
N ASP A 37 2.82 -4.05 3.44
CA ASP A 37 4.09 -4.78 3.50
C ASP A 37 5.28 -3.98 4.05
N TYR A 38 5.16 -3.63 5.33
CA TYR A 38 6.09 -2.72 6.01
C TYR A 38 7.29 -3.40 6.65
N ASP A 39 7.18 -4.67 7.02
CA ASP A 39 8.19 -5.43 7.80
C ASP A 39 8.65 -4.70 9.07
N LEU A 40 7.71 -4.17 9.85
CA LEU A 40 7.99 -3.40 11.06
C LEU A 40 8.59 -4.27 12.18
N ALA A 41 9.68 -3.79 12.76
CA ALA A 41 10.26 -4.30 14.01
C ALA A 41 9.99 -3.38 15.22
N ALA A 42 9.49 -2.17 14.97
CA ALA A 42 9.13 -1.14 15.94
C ALA A 42 7.85 -0.40 15.47
N PRO A 43 7.16 0.39 16.32
CA PRO A 43 5.98 1.14 15.91
C PRO A 43 6.19 1.97 14.64
N LEU A 44 5.18 2.00 13.75
CA LEU A 44 5.29 2.66 12.43
C LEU A 44 5.79 4.12 12.51
N GLU A 45 5.40 4.87 13.54
CA GLU A 45 5.83 6.26 13.73
C GLU A 45 7.35 6.43 13.86
N GLU A 46 8.09 5.41 14.31
CA GLU A 46 9.55 5.49 14.47
C GLU A 46 10.25 5.50 13.11
N TYR A 47 9.70 4.75 12.14
CA TYR A 47 10.20 4.72 10.77
C TYR A 47 9.88 5.99 9.99
N LEU A 48 8.80 6.68 10.36
CA LEU A 48 8.30 7.87 9.65
C LEU A 48 8.61 9.18 10.38
N LYS A 49 9.36 9.15 11.48
CA LYS A 49 9.61 10.29 12.36
C LYS A 49 10.06 11.56 11.62
N ASP A 50 10.83 11.41 10.54
CA ASP A 50 11.39 12.53 9.77
C ASP A 50 10.37 13.21 8.85
N ILE A 51 9.17 12.62 8.72
CA ILE A 51 8.06 13.16 7.91
C ILE A 51 6.78 13.38 8.71
N LEU A 52 6.74 12.98 9.99
CA LEU A 52 5.62 13.28 10.88
C LEU A 52 5.54 14.80 11.10
N GLY A 53 4.36 15.37 10.85
CA GLY A 53 4.13 16.82 10.91
C GLY A 53 4.53 17.58 9.64
N VAL A 54 5.17 16.92 8.68
CA VAL A 54 5.46 17.46 7.34
C VAL A 54 4.33 17.10 6.35
N THR A 55 3.81 15.89 6.46
CA THR A 55 2.74 15.37 5.60
C THR A 55 1.78 14.50 6.41
N ASP A 56 0.52 14.40 5.98
CA ASP A 56 -0.43 13.44 6.56
C ASP A 56 -0.11 12.01 6.08
N VAL A 57 -0.06 11.05 7.00
CA VAL A 57 0.19 9.65 6.67
C VAL A 57 -1.09 8.84 6.80
N TRP A 58 -1.41 8.09 5.75
CA TRP A 58 -2.50 7.11 5.69
C TRP A 58 -1.97 5.76 5.21
N TRP A 59 -2.65 4.67 5.54
CA TRP A 59 -2.15 3.34 5.22
C TRP A 59 -3.24 2.29 5.07
N ILE A 60 -2.94 1.25 4.29
CA ILE A 60 -3.61 -0.06 4.31
C ILE A 60 -2.59 -1.14 4.70
N ALA A 61 -3.03 -2.24 5.28
CA ALA A 61 -2.13 -3.35 5.61
C ALA A 61 -1.96 -4.31 4.41
N GLY A 62 -0.76 -4.84 4.23
CA GLY A 62 -0.46 -5.97 3.34
C GLY A 62 -0.46 -7.30 4.06
N ASN A 63 0.06 -8.37 3.45
CA ASN A 63 0.15 -9.67 4.13
C ASN A 63 1.29 -9.76 5.13
N HIS A 64 2.43 -9.10 4.88
CA HIS A 64 3.58 -9.12 5.78
C HIS A 64 3.24 -8.54 7.16
N ASP A 65 2.32 -7.57 7.20
CA ASP A 65 1.88 -6.90 8.42
C ASP A 65 1.14 -7.84 9.40
N PHE A 66 0.76 -9.04 8.94
CA PHE A 66 0.10 -10.09 9.75
C PHE A 66 0.96 -11.34 9.94
N GLU A 67 2.21 -11.37 9.46
CA GLU A 67 3.06 -12.57 9.57
C GLU A 67 3.44 -12.91 11.00
N THR A 68 3.73 -11.88 11.82
CA THR A 68 4.13 -12.05 13.21
C THR A 68 3.33 -11.13 14.13
N PRO A 69 3.14 -11.50 15.41
CA PRO A 69 2.55 -10.61 16.39
C PRO A 69 3.26 -9.26 16.47
N VAL A 70 4.59 -9.25 16.38
CA VAL A 70 5.39 -8.02 16.44
C VAL A 70 5.03 -7.08 15.29
N LYS A 71 5.08 -7.55 14.04
CA LYS A 71 4.72 -6.74 12.85
C LYS A 71 3.30 -6.18 12.97
N HIS A 72 2.36 -7.04 13.36
CA HIS A 72 0.97 -6.64 13.55
C HIS A 72 0.82 -5.59 14.65
N THR A 73 1.36 -5.81 15.85
CA THR A 73 1.25 -4.84 16.95
C THR A 73 1.94 -3.52 16.63
N SER A 74 3.10 -3.54 15.95
CA SER A 74 3.83 -2.35 15.52
C SER A 74 3.05 -1.49 14.53
N LEU A 75 2.13 -2.07 13.75
CA LEU A 75 1.24 -1.34 12.87
C LEU A 75 -0.05 -0.91 13.59
N PHE A 76 -0.79 -1.89 14.13
CA PHE A 76 -2.14 -1.71 14.64
C PHE A 76 -2.22 -1.04 16.02
N ASN A 77 -1.11 -0.99 16.78
CA ASN A 77 -1.01 -0.26 18.04
C ASN A 77 -0.07 0.97 17.95
N SER A 78 0.35 1.34 16.74
CA SER A 78 1.14 2.56 16.49
C SER A 78 0.36 3.83 16.84
N LYS A 79 1.06 4.96 16.99
CA LYS A 79 0.40 6.28 17.04
C LYS A 79 -0.42 6.57 15.78
N LEU A 80 -0.11 5.89 14.66
CA LEU A 80 -0.81 6.02 13.39
C LEU A 80 -1.93 4.98 13.20
N ALA A 81 -2.26 4.16 14.20
CA ALA A 81 -3.27 3.11 14.08
C ALA A 81 -4.63 3.63 13.55
N HIS A 82 -5.02 4.82 14.01
CA HIS A 82 -6.26 5.50 13.63
C HIS A 82 -6.28 5.98 12.15
N LYS A 83 -5.13 6.01 11.47
CA LYS A 83 -4.98 6.42 10.06
C LYS A 83 -5.15 5.26 9.06
N SER A 84 -5.62 4.10 9.51
CA SER A 84 -5.96 2.99 8.61
C SER A 84 -7.14 3.33 7.70
N LEU A 85 -6.97 3.11 6.40
CA LEU A 85 -8.00 3.25 5.36
C LEU A 85 -8.80 1.97 5.10
N HIS A 86 -8.40 0.83 5.67
CA HIS A 86 -9.06 -0.45 5.40
C HIS A 86 -10.57 -0.36 5.73
N LEU A 87 -11.40 -0.67 4.72
CA LEU A 87 -12.86 -0.65 4.74
C LEU A 87 -13.47 0.75 4.99
N LYS A 88 -12.74 1.81 4.65
CA LYS A 88 -13.20 3.21 4.81
C LYS A 88 -13.01 4.00 3.52
N VAL A 89 -13.77 5.08 3.42
CA VAL A 89 -13.52 6.19 2.50
C VAL A 89 -13.18 7.42 3.32
N VAL A 90 -12.08 8.08 2.99
CA VAL A 90 -11.64 9.30 3.67
C VAL A 90 -11.36 10.38 2.62
N ASP A 91 -11.75 11.63 2.91
CA ASP A 91 -11.28 12.77 2.12
C ASP A 91 -9.84 13.10 2.53
N ILE A 92 -8.91 12.93 1.59
CA ILE A 92 -7.50 13.21 1.78
C ILE A 92 -7.12 14.25 0.75
N ALA A 93 -6.77 15.45 1.21
CA ALA A 93 -6.39 16.56 0.35
C ALA A 93 -7.44 16.85 -0.76
N GLY A 94 -8.73 16.76 -0.44
CA GLY A 94 -9.83 17.02 -1.37
C GLY A 94 -10.11 15.88 -2.37
N VAL A 95 -9.61 14.67 -2.10
CA VAL A 95 -9.83 13.47 -2.91
C VAL A 95 -10.38 12.37 -2.02
N ARG A 96 -11.48 11.73 -2.42
CA ARG A 96 -12.04 10.61 -1.66
C ARG A 96 -11.27 9.34 -1.98
N ILE A 97 -10.54 8.82 -1.01
CA ILE A 97 -9.74 7.61 -1.13
C ILE A 97 -10.37 6.49 -0.32
N ALA A 98 -10.69 5.38 -1.00
CA ALA A 98 -11.12 4.13 -0.39
C ALA A 98 -9.94 3.19 -0.16
N GLY A 99 -9.90 2.49 0.97
CA GLY A 99 -8.85 1.50 1.25
C GLY A 99 -9.37 0.06 1.39
N LEU A 100 -8.71 -0.89 0.73
CA LEU A 100 -8.88 -2.31 0.94
C LEU A 100 -7.51 -2.99 1.13
N GLY A 101 -7.03 -2.98 2.38
CA GLY A 101 -5.90 -3.83 2.79
C GLY A 101 -6.25 -5.32 2.88
N GLY A 102 -5.23 -6.14 3.14
CA GLY A 102 -5.34 -7.59 3.25
C GLY A 102 -5.19 -8.32 1.90
N ILE A 103 -5.43 -9.62 1.93
CA ILE A 103 -5.25 -10.55 0.80
C ILE A 103 -6.45 -11.45 0.58
N PHE A 104 -6.60 -11.97 -0.64
CA PHE A 104 -7.57 -13.04 -0.89
C PHE A 104 -7.04 -14.37 -0.39
N LEU A 105 -7.77 -14.99 0.53
CA LEU A 105 -7.36 -16.23 1.20
C LEU A 105 -8.30 -17.37 0.82
N GLY A 106 -7.80 -18.43 0.18
CA GLY A 106 -8.61 -19.59 -0.24
C GLY A 106 -9.34 -20.37 0.86
N ARG A 107 -9.03 -20.13 2.14
CA ARG A 107 -9.80 -20.65 3.28
C ARG A 107 -10.95 -19.74 3.72
N VAL A 108 -11.05 -18.54 3.16
CA VAL A 108 -12.07 -17.53 3.41
C VAL A 108 -12.80 -17.23 2.10
N TRP A 109 -12.13 -16.55 1.18
CA TRP A 109 -12.64 -16.22 -0.14
C TRP A 109 -11.47 -16.03 -1.11
N TYR A 110 -11.56 -16.69 -2.27
CA TYR A 110 -10.60 -16.53 -3.36
C TYR A 110 -11.40 -16.39 -4.65
N PRO A 111 -11.56 -15.18 -5.18
CA PRO A 111 -12.31 -14.96 -6.41
C PRO A 111 -11.67 -15.69 -7.60
N PRO A 112 -12.46 -16.17 -8.57
CA PRO A 112 -13.91 -16.03 -8.70
C PRO A 112 -14.73 -17.09 -7.94
N GLN A 113 -14.10 -17.93 -7.11
CA GLN A 113 -14.84 -18.93 -6.34
C GLN A 113 -15.74 -18.24 -5.29
N PRO A 114 -16.88 -18.85 -4.94
CA PRO A 114 -17.71 -18.35 -3.85
C PRO A 114 -16.93 -18.36 -2.51
N PRO A 115 -17.28 -17.49 -1.56
CA PRO A 115 -16.65 -17.52 -0.25
C PRO A 115 -17.03 -18.80 0.50
N LYS A 116 -16.14 -19.26 1.38
CA LYS A 116 -16.39 -20.40 2.27
C LYS A 116 -17.24 -20.03 3.47
N TRP A 117 -17.24 -18.76 3.84
CA TRP A 117 -17.96 -18.22 4.99
C TRP A 117 -18.70 -16.96 4.55
N THR A 118 -19.86 -16.71 5.13
CA THR A 118 -20.62 -15.48 4.85
C THR A 118 -19.91 -14.26 5.42
N ASP A 119 -19.35 -14.41 6.62
CA ASP A 119 -18.69 -13.37 7.41
C ASP A 119 -17.78 -14.02 8.47
N LYS A 120 -17.08 -13.18 9.24
CA LYS A 120 -16.18 -13.60 10.33
C LYS A 120 -16.91 -14.36 11.44
N GLN A 121 -18.14 -13.97 11.75
CA GLN A 121 -18.93 -14.58 12.83
C GLN A 121 -19.34 -16.00 12.47
N HIS A 122 -19.81 -16.23 11.25
CA HIS A 122 -20.13 -17.56 10.73
C HIS A 122 -18.91 -18.48 10.73
N PHE A 123 -17.73 -17.98 10.35
CA PHE A 123 -16.48 -18.73 10.48
C PHE A 123 -16.21 -19.13 11.93
N LEU A 124 -16.25 -18.18 12.87
CA LEU A 124 -15.95 -18.43 14.28
C LEU A 124 -16.94 -19.42 14.91
N GLN A 125 -18.24 -19.24 14.67
CA GLN A 125 -19.30 -20.11 15.19
C GLN A 125 -19.19 -21.54 14.65
N THR A 126 -18.78 -21.69 13.39
CA THR A 126 -18.66 -23.02 12.76
C THR A 126 -17.38 -23.74 13.18
N GLN A 127 -16.25 -23.04 13.20
CA GLN A 127 -14.95 -23.67 13.50
C GLN A 127 -14.69 -23.83 14.99
N PHE A 128 -15.36 -23.04 15.83
CA PHE A 128 -15.13 -23.01 17.28
C PHE A 128 -16.45 -23.03 18.05
N ALA A 129 -17.38 -23.89 17.62
CA ALA A 129 -18.68 -24.06 18.26
C ALA A 129 -18.56 -24.22 19.78
N GLY A 130 -19.33 -23.41 20.52
CA GLY A 130 -19.33 -23.41 21.98
C GLY A 130 -18.22 -22.58 22.65
N ARG A 131 -17.34 -21.92 21.88
CA ARG A 131 -16.35 -20.97 22.42
C ARG A 131 -16.73 -19.53 22.04
N THR A 132 -16.69 -18.63 23.01
CA THR A 132 -17.10 -17.21 22.84
C THR A 132 -15.93 -16.22 22.89
N ASP A 133 -14.73 -16.70 23.25
CA ASP A 133 -13.52 -15.93 23.50
C ASP A 133 -12.44 -16.13 22.41
N VAL A 134 -12.84 -16.65 21.25
CA VAL A 134 -11.90 -16.96 20.17
C VAL A 134 -11.69 -15.75 19.27
N GLU A 135 -10.47 -15.23 19.29
CA GLU A 135 -10.04 -14.27 18.28
C GLU A 135 -9.59 -14.96 16.99
N LEU A 136 -9.75 -14.25 15.88
CA LEU A 136 -9.13 -14.65 14.60
C LEU A 136 -7.60 -14.67 14.75
N SER A 137 -6.97 -15.73 14.23
CA SER A 137 -5.52 -15.71 14.06
C SER A 137 -5.12 -14.63 13.05
N LEU A 138 -3.87 -14.16 13.11
CA LEU A 138 -3.37 -13.09 12.24
C LEU A 138 -3.62 -13.39 10.75
N LYS A 139 -3.47 -14.65 10.34
CA LYS A 139 -3.76 -15.11 8.97
C LYS A 139 -5.21 -14.86 8.54
N TYR A 140 -6.18 -14.99 9.44
CA TYR A 140 -7.59 -14.70 9.11
C TYR A 140 -7.91 -13.21 9.29
N LYS A 141 -7.16 -12.50 10.14
CA LYS A 141 -7.22 -11.03 10.23
C LYS A 141 -6.71 -10.35 8.95
N SER A 142 -5.78 -10.97 8.21
CA SER A 142 -5.31 -10.45 6.91
C SER A 142 -6.24 -10.74 5.74
N ALA A 143 -7.25 -11.58 5.90
CA ALA A 143 -8.10 -12.01 4.79
C ALA A 143 -9.13 -10.93 4.42
N ILE A 144 -9.41 -10.81 3.12
CA ILE A 144 -10.55 -10.06 2.60
C ILE A 144 -11.81 -10.92 2.71
N TRP A 145 -12.82 -10.43 3.43
CA TRP A 145 -14.11 -11.09 3.62
C TRP A 145 -15.16 -10.52 2.66
N LEU A 146 -16.06 -11.37 2.15
CA LEU A 146 -17.00 -10.95 1.11
C LEU A 146 -18.01 -9.91 1.61
N ASP A 147 -18.54 -10.07 2.82
CA ASP A 147 -19.46 -9.12 3.45
C ASP A 147 -18.82 -7.73 3.61
N GLU A 148 -17.58 -7.69 4.09
CA GLU A 148 -16.81 -6.45 4.23
C GLU A 148 -16.51 -5.81 2.87
N PHE A 149 -16.18 -6.63 1.88
CA PHE A 149 -15.96 -6.19 0.50
C PHE A 149 -17.23 -5.58 -0.12
N GLU A 150 -18.38 -6.24 0.02
CA GLU A 150 -19.65 -5.75 -0.50
C GLU A 150 -20.14 -4.50 0.24
N ALA A 151 -19.87 -4.39 1.55
CA ALA A 151 -20.12 -3.16 2.31
C ALA A 151 -19.28 -1.99 1.77
N LEU A 152 -17.97 -2.19 1.55
CA LEU A 152 -17.09 -1.17 0.96
C LEU A 152 -17.55 -0.75 -0.44
N LYS A 153 -17.96 -1.72 -1.27
CA LYS A 153 -18.44 -1.52 -2.64
C LYS A 153 -19.66 -0.60 -2.75
N SER A 154 -20.46 -0.51 -1.70
CA SER A 154 -21.61 0.40 -1.63
C SER A 154 -21.23 1.89 -1.50
N LEU A 155 -19.99 2.17 -1.06
CA LEU A 155 -19.49 3.53 -0.84
C LEU A 155 -19.00 4.17 -2.15
N LYS A 156 -18.73 5.48 -2.11
CA LYS A 156 -18.25 6.25 -3.28
C LYS A 156 -16.86 6.84 -3.03
N ALA A 157 -15.96 6.64 -3.99
CA ALA A 157 -14.59 7.14 -3.92
C ALA A 157 -14.08 7.55 -5.30
N ASP A 158 -13.06 8.40 -5.33
CA ASP A 158 -12.38 8.83 -6.55
C ASP A 158 -11.17 7.93 -6.84
N ILE A 159 -10.53 7.44 -5.79
CA ILE A 159 -9.39 6.51 -5.82
C ILE A 159 -9.70 5.31 -4.93
N LEU A 160 -9.37 4.12 -5.41
CA LEU A 160 -9.30 2.90 -4.60
C LEU A 160 -7.83 2.53 -4.39
N VAL A 161 -7.40 2.33 -3.14
CA VAL A 161 -6.09 1.74 -2.83
C VAL A 161 -6.29 0.32 -2.31
N THR A 162 -5.54 -0.63 -2.87
CA THR A 162 -5.60 -2.04 -2.50
C THR A 162 -4.20 -2.57 -2.26
N HIS A 163 -4.03 -3.58 -1.43
CA HIS A 163 -2.72 -4.25 -1.37
C HIS A 163 -2.60 -5.21 -2.55
N GLU A 164 -3.57 -6.13 -2.67
CA GLU A 164 -3.72 -7.03 -3.80
C GLU A 164 -3.91 -6.31 -5.14
N ALA A 165 -3.38 -6.90 -6.20
CA ALA A 165 -3.46 -6.33 -7.54
C ALA A 165 -4.80 -6.64 -8.22
N PRO A 166 -5.37 -5.71 -9.01
CA PRO A 166 -6.54 -5.98 -9.83
C PRO A 166 -6.19 -6.85 -11.05
N GLY A 167 -7.20 -7.39 -11.73
CA GLY A 167 -7.04 -8.29 -12.88
C GLY A 167 -6.35 -7.71 -14.13
N SER A 168 -5.86 -6.47 -14.07
CA SER A 168 -4.91 -5.92 -15.06
C SER A 168 -3.53 -6.58 -15.00
N HIS A 169 -3.19 -7.21 -13.86
CA HIS A 169 -1.98 -8.00 -13.70
C HIS A 169 -2.27 -9.50 -13.78
N ARG A 170 -1.31 -10.30 -14.26
CA ARG A 170 -1.46 -11.77 -14.46
C ARG A 170 -1.75 -12.57 -13.18
N HIS A 171 -1.39 -12.02 -12.02
CA HIS A 171 -1.64 -12.58 -10.69
C HIS A 171 -2.73 -11.82 -9.92
N GLY A 172 -3.41 -10.88 -10.57
CA GLY A 172 -4.40 -10.02 -9.92
C GLY A 172 -5.83 -10.53 -10.02
N PHE A 173 -6.72 -9.85 -9.29
CA PHE A 173 -8.11 -10.24 -9.11
C PHE A 173 -9.05 -9.27 -9.83
N ARG A 174 -9.83 -9.78 -10.78
CA ARG A 174 -10.78 -8.96 -11.56
C ARG A 174 -11.80 -8.22 -10.67
N VAL A 175 -12.21 -8.83 -9.56
CA VAL A 175 -13.20 -8.25 -8.63
C VAL A 175 -12.77 -6.89 -8.07
N LEU A 176 -11.47 -6.59 -7.99
CA LEU A 176 -11.00 -5.28 -7.54
C LEU A 176 -11.27 -4.17 -8.58
N GLY A 177 -11.26 -4.51 -9.86
CA GLY A 177 -11.73 -3.60 -10.92
C GLY A 177 -13.24 -3.37 -10.86
N ASP A 178 -14.00 -4.43 -10.57
CA ASP A 178 -15.46 -4.35 -10.40
C ASP A 178 -15.82 -3.53 -9.15
N LEU A 179 -15.05 -3.66 -8.06
CA LEU A 179 -15.15 -2.83 -6.86
C LEU A 179 -14.95 -1.36 -7.19
N ALA A 180 -13.83 -1.01 -7.82
CA ALA A 180 -13.53 0.37 -8.22
C ALA A 180 -14.64 0.96 -9.11
N ALA A 181 -15.14 0.17 -10.07
CA ALA A 181 -16.23 0.59 -10.94
C ALA A 181 -17.52 0.89 -10.17
N ALA A 182 -17.92 0.02 -9.24
CA ALA A 182 -19.12 0.20 -8.41
C ALA A 182 -19.01 1.44 -7.50
N MET A 183 -17.81 1.71 -6.98
CA MET A 183 -17.53 2.88 -6.15
C MET A 183 -17.43 4.18 -6.95
N GLY A 184 -17.33 4.10 -8.29
CA GLY A 184 -17.12 5.23 -9.17
C GLY A 184 -15.67 5.71 -9.24
N ALA A 185 -14.72 4.97 -8.64
CA ALA A 185 -13.31 5.31 -8.64
C ALA A 185 -12.74 5.30 -10.05
N LYS A 186 -11.84 6.25 -10.33
CA LYS A 186 -11.16 6.38 -11.63
C LYS A 186 -9.71 5.94 -11.58
N HIS A 187 -9.15 5.79 -10.39
CA HIS A 187 -7.81 5.28 -10.18
C HIS A 187 -7.79 4.11 -9.20
N ILE A 188 -6.92 3.14 -9.46
CA ILE A 188 -6.53 2.11 -8.50
C ILE A 188 -5.01 2.20 -8.29
N PHE A 189 -4.55 2.27 -7.06
CA PHE A 189 -3.13 2.08 -6.70
C PHE A 189 -2.99 0.80 -5.89
N HIS A 190 -1.99 -0.03 -6.20
CA HIS A 190 -1.74 -1.24 -5.43
C HIS A 190 -0.25 -1.58 -5.26
N GLY A 191 0.04 -2.37 -4.23
CA GLY A 191 1.37 -2.93 -3.92
C GLY A 191 1.47 -4.42 -4.26
N HIS A 192 2.02 -5.22 -3.36
CA HIS A 192 2.10 -6.69 -3.32
C HIS A 192 2.95 -7.37 -4.40
N LEU A 193 2.95 -6.86 -5.64
CA LEU A 193 3.59 -7.52 -6.78
C LEU A 193 4.97 -6.97 -7.14
N HIS A 194 5.39 -5.91 -6.46
CA HIS A 194 6.71 -5.27 -6.62
C HIS A 194 7.00 -4.85 -8.07
N GLU A 195 5.97 -4.49 -8.84
CA GLU A 195 6.06 -4.10 -10.24
C GLU A 195 5.45 -2.73 -10.48
N ASN A 196 6.23 -1.82 -11.08
CA ASN A 196 5.73 -0.53 -11.55
C ASN A 196 5.08 -0.72 -12.92
N TYR A 197 3.78 -0.51 -12.99
CA TYR A 197 3.08 -0.51 -14.27
C TYR A 197 1.87 0.42 -14.24
N SER A 198 1.38 0.79 -15.42
CA SER A 198 0.06 1.40 -15.54
C SER A 198 -0.75 0.71 -16.62
N ARG A 199 -2.05 0.54 -16.37
CA ARG A 199 -2.97 -0.03 -17.35
C ARG A 199 -4.34 0.61 -17.24
N MET A 200 -4.96 0.87 -18.38
CA MET A 200 -6.38 1.22 -18.43
C MET A 200 -7.21 -0.06 -18.49
N ILE A 201 -8.18 -0.20 -17.60
CA ILE A 201 -9.17 -1.29 -17.62
C ILE A 201 -10.55 -0.75 -18.03
N LYS A 202 -11.57 -1.62 -17.99
CA LYS A 202 -12.97 -1.24 -18.27
C LYS A 202 -13.40 -0.06 -17.38
N ASN A 203 -14.44 0.65 -17.82
CA ASN A 203 -15.02 1.82 -17.12
C ASN A 203 -14.07 3.03 -17.03
N ASN A 204 -13.01 3.06 -17.88
CA ASN A 204 -11.98 4.09 -17.93
C ASN A 204 -11.28 4.29 -16.58
N ILE A 205 -11.00 3.16 -15.91
CA ILE A 205 -10.28 3.13 -14.64
C ILE A 205 -8.81 2.88 -14.94
N ARG A 206 -7.94 3.74 -14.44
CA ARG A 206 -6.50 3.61 -14.61
C ARG A 206 -5.88 2.99 -13.37
N VAL A 207 -5.22 1.87 -13.56
CA VAL A 207 -4.53 1.11 -12.52
C VAL A 207 -3.06 1.47 -12.51
N PHE A 208 -2.48 1.55 -11.32
CA PHE A 208 -1.06 1.73 -11.08
C PHE A 208 -0.57 0.66 -10.09
N GLY A 209 0.37 -0.17 -10.54
CA GLY A 209 1.20 -0.95 -9.63
C GLY A 209 2.34 -0.07 -9.14
N VAL A 210 2.57 -0.05 -7.82
CA VAL A 210 3.68 0.67 -7.19
C VAL A 210 4.63 -0.39 -6.63
N ALA A 211 5.84 -0.45 -7.17
CA ALA A 211 6.81 -1.47 -6.82
C ALA A 211 7.38 -1.34 -5.39
N ASP A 212 8.18 -2.33 -4.99
CA ASP A 212 8.97 -2.34 -3.75
C ASP A 212 9.73 -1.03 -3.57
N ARG A 213 9.45 -0.36 -2.45
CA ARG A 213 10.00 0.94 -2.03
C ARG A 213 9.83 2.07 -3.07
N ALA A 214 8.95 1.90 -4.05
CA ALA A 214 8.67 2.91 -5.04
C ALA A 214 7.65 3.90 -4.48
N VAL A 215 7.74 5.15 -4.96
CA VAL A 215 6.78 6.20 -4.63
C VAL A 215 6.19 6.71 -5.93
N ALA A 216 4.87 6.72 -6.03
CA ALA A 216 4.14 7.25 -7.17
C ALA A 216 3.33 8.48 -6.77
N ASN A 217 3.12 9.40 -7.70
CA ASN A 217 2.24 10.56 -7.48
C ASN A 217 0.79 10.29 -7.94
N LEU A 218 -0.09 11.29 -7.88
CA LEU A 218 -1.51 11.15 -8.30
C LEU A 218 -1.71 10.76 -9.77
N GLN A 219 -0.70 10.96 -10.62
CA GLN A 219 -0.75 10.53 -12.03
C GLN A 219 -0.17 9.12 -12.23
N GLY A 220 0.23 8.45 -11.14
CA GLY A 220 0.91 7.16 -11.15
C GLY A 220 2.31 7.20 -11.74
N ARG A 221 2.93 8.38 -11.81
CA ARG A 221 4.34 8.49 -12.20
C ARG A 221 5.20 8.11 -11.00
N THR A 222 6.02 7.08 -11.15
CA THR A 222 7.06 6.74 -10.19
C THR A 222 8.06 7.89 -10.08
N LEU A 223 8.34 8.33 -8.86
CA LEU A 223 9.28 9.38 -8.53
C LEU A 223 10.63 8.69 -8.28
N ALA A 224 11.62 9.00 -9.10
CA ALA A 224 12.94 8.39 -8.99
C ALA A 224 13.63 8.79 -7.68
N ASN A 225 14.27 7.81 -7.03
CA ASN A 225 15.32 8.05 -6.06
C ASN A 225 16.57 8.47 -6.83
N GLU A 226 16.78 9.77 -7.05
CA GLU A 226 18.09 10.26 -7.50
C GLU A 226 19.06 10.23 -6.32
N SER A 227 19.50 9.03 -5.96
CA SER A 227 20.58 8.86 -5.00
C SER A 227 21.38 7.59 -5.29
N GLN A 228 21.75 7.36 -6.56
CA GLN A 228 22.97 6.65 -6.98
C GLN A 228 23.33 7.02 -8.43
N ASN A 229 24.08 8.11 -8.61
CA ASN A 229 24.98 8.34 -9.75
C ASN A 229 25.98 9.42 -9.32
N VAL A 230 26.80 9.11 -8.32
CA VAL A 230 28.11 9.74 -8.22
C VAL A 230 29.05 8.80 -8.98
N THR A 231 29.16 9.00 -10.29
CA THR A 231 30.35 8.57 -11.01
C THR A 231 31.54 9.29 -10.37
N PRO A 232 32.58 8.59 -9.89
CA PRO A 232 33.80 9.29 -9.51
C PRO A 232 34.36 9.93 -10.77
N GLU A 233 34.48 11.25 -10.77
CA GLU A 233 35.32 11.96 -11.73
C GLU A 233 36.73 11.37 -11.62
N ILE A 234 37.13 10.65 -12.66
CA ILE A 234 38.54 10.34 -12.89
C ILE A 234 39.21 11.69 -13.16
N ARG A 235 39.96 12.18 -12.18
CA ARG A 235 40.93 13.25 -12.42
C ARG A 235 42.15 12.65 -13.09
N ASP A 236 42.14 12.61 -14.42
CA ASP A 236 43.38 12.67 -15.19
C ASP A 236 43.94 14.08 -15.00
N ASP A 237 45.04 14.20 -14.27
CA ASP A 237 46.15 15.12 -14.58
C ASP A 237 47.21 15.10 -13.48
N GLN A 238 48.30 14.36 -13.71
CA GLN A 238 49.64 14.74 -13.28
C GLN A 238 50.70 14.01 -14.15
N PRO A 239 51.51 14.72 -14.95
CA PRO A 239 52.66 14.12 -15.60
C PRO A 239 53.81 13.95 -14.60
N LEU A 240 54.33 12.73 -14.49
CA LEU A 240 55.60 12.41 -13.85
C LEU A 240 56.75 13.09 -14.62
N LEU A 241 57.32 14.17 -14.07
CA LEU A 241 58.68 14.57 -14.40
C LEU A 241 59.65 13.59 -13.71
N LEU A 242 60.24 12.67 -14.47
CA LEU A 242 61.49 12.01 -14.08
C LEU A 242 62.65 12.92 -14.48
N SER A 243 63.35 13.44 -13.46
CA SER A 243 64.61 14.15 -13.63
C SER A 243 65.73 13.18 -13.97
N ILE A 244 66.52 13.56 -14.97
CA ILE A 244 67.84 13.02 -15.28
C ILE A 244 68.79 13.33 -14.11
N LYS A 245 69.43 12.31 -13.55
CA LYS A 245 70.87 12.18 -13.27
C LYS A 245 71.17 10.84 -12.62
#